data_AF-A0A2W4N3B2-F1
#
_entry.id   AF-A0A2W4N3B2-F1
#
_cell.length_a   1.000
_cell.length_b   1.000
_cell.length_c   1.000
_cell.angle_alpha   90.00
_cell.angle_beta   90.00
_cell.angle_gamma   90.00
#
_symmetry.space_group_name_H-M   'P 1'
#
loop_
_entity.id
_entity.type
_entity.pdbx_description
1 polymer ?
#
loop_
_entity_poly.entity_id
_entity_poly.type
_entity_poly.pdbx_seq_one_letter_code
_entity_poly.pdbx_strand_id
1 'polypeptide(L)'
;ENARVIEAGGTPAVARPVLLGITKASLATDSFLSAASFQETTRVLTDAAIKGKRDPLLGLKENVIIGKLIPAGTGMSRYRNIKIYTYDELYGDAATTLAGDD
;
A
#
# COMPACT_ATOMS: atom_id res chain seq x y z
N GLU A 1 -10.31 -4.91 16.00
CA GLU A 1 -11.67 -5.38 16.35
C GLU A 1 -11.89 -5.58 17.84
N ASN A 2 -11.10 -6.42 18.54
CA ASN A 2 -11.30 -6.64 19.99
C ASN A 2 -11.35 -5.35 20.83
N ALA A 3 -10.49 -4.36 20.55
CA ALA A 3 -10.53 -3.06 21.23
C ALA A 3 -11.90 -2.36 21.10
N ARG A 4 -12.46 -2.32 19.89
CA ARG A 4 -13.78 -1.73 19.59
C ARG A 4 -14.90 -2.44 20.37
N VAL A 5 -14.83 -3.75 20.50
CA VAL A 5 -15.85 -4.55 21.23
C VAL A 5 -15.79 -4.28 22.73
N ILE A 6 -14.59 -4.15 23.29
CA ILE A 6 -14.39 -3.82 24.71
C ILE A 6 -14.93 -2.42 25.03
N GLU A 7 -14.64 -1.43 24.18
CA GLU A 7 -15.18 -0.07 24.31
C GLU A 7 -16.71 -0.03 24.24
N ALA A 8 -17.32 -0.90 23.44
CA ALA A 8 -18.76 -1.07 23.37
C ALA A 8 -19.36 -1.89 24.53
N GLY A 9 -18.55 -2.32 25.51
CA GLY A 9 -19.00 -3.12 26.66
C GLY A 9 -19.31 -4.59 26.35
N GLY A 10 -18.92 -5.07 25.17
CA GLY A 10 -19.15 -6.45 24.73
C GLY A 10 -18.03 -7.42 25.14
N THR A 11 -18.27 -8.71 24.93
CA THR A 11 -17.27 -9.77 25.19
C THR A 11 -16.30 -9.90 24.01
N PRO A 12 -14.98 -9.69 24.21
CA PRO A 12 -14.00 -9.79 23.13
C PRO A 12 -13.80 -11.24 22.66
N ALA A 13 -13.36 -11.42 21.42
CA ALA A 13 -13.06 -12.73 20.87
C ALA A 13 -11.73 -13.30 21.42
N VAL A 14 -11.69 -14.61 21.67
CA VAL A 14 -10.48 -15.35 22.07
C VAL A 14 -9.81 -15.93 20.83
N ALA A 15 -8.48 -15.80 20.74
CA ALA A 15 -7.69 -16.31 19.63
C ALA A 15 -6.52 -17.17 20.12
N ARG A 16 -6.04 -18.07 19.25
CA ARG A 16 -4.83 -18.88 19.46
C ARG A 16 -3.89 -18.75 18.26
N PRO A 17 -2.57 -18.71 18.46
CA PRO A 17 -1.62 -18.74 17.35
C PRO A 17 -1.78 -20.02 16.52
N VAL A 18 -1.67 -19.90 15.20
CA VAL A 18 -1.69 -21.03 14.25
C VAL A 18 -0.47 -20.94 13.35
N LEU A 19 0.29 -22.03 13.26
CA LEU A 19 1.43 -22.12 12.35
C LEU A 19 0.95 -22.54 10.95
N LEU A 20 1.35 -21.78 9.94
CA LEU A 20 1.04 -22.06 8.54
C LEU A 20 2.34 -22.22 7.75
N GLY A 21 2.40 -23.20 6.85
CA GLY A 21 3.50 -23.31 5.89
C GLY A 21 3.48 -22.16 4.87
N ILE A 22 4.63 -21.86 4.26
CA ILE A 22 4.80 -20.70 3.37
C ILE A 22 3.80 -20.68 2.21
N THR A 23 3.49 -21.83 1.62
CA THR A 23 2.51 -21.95 0.51
C THR A 23 1.11 -21.58 0.98
N LYS A 24 0.68 -22.09 2.13
CA LYS A 24 -0.64 -21.83 2.69
C LYS A 24 -0.78 -20.38 3.15
N ALA A 25 0.27 -19.82 3.76
CA ALA A 25 0.32 -18.42 4.13
C ALA A 25 0.22 -17.50 2.90
N SER A 26 0.90 -17.85 1.80
CA SER A 26 0.90 -17.05 0.56
C SER A 26 -0.44 -17.05 -0.16
N LEU A 27 -1.19 -18.15 -0.11
CA LEU A 27 -2.55 -18.24 -0.68
C LEU A 27 -3.62 -17.57 0.19
N ALA A 28 -3.35 -17.37 1.48
CA ALA A 28 -4.27 -16.76 2.44
C ALA A 28 -4.20 -15.22 2.47
N THR A 29 -3.49 -14.59 1.53
CA THR A 29 -3.46 -13.13 1.39
C THR A 29 -4.83 -12.57 1.04
N ASP A 30 -5.11 -11.35 1.49
CA ASP A 30 -6.39 -10.68 1.24
C ASP A 30 -6.58 -10.27 -0.23
N SER A 31 -5.46 -10.03 -0.93
CA SER A 31 -5.47 -9.73 -2.36
C SER A 31 -5.66 -11.00 -3.20
N PHE A 32 -6.80 -11.09 -3.89
CA PHE A 32 -7.03 -12.18 -4.81
C PHE A 32 -6.16 -12.06 -6.07
N LEU A 33 -5.79 -10.85 -6.50
CA LEU A 33 -4.88 -10.64 -7.64
C LEU A 33 -3.49 -11.22 -7.34
N SER A 34 -2.94 -10.92 -6.16
CA SER A 34 -1.66 -11.45 -5.71
C SER A 34 -1.71 -12.95 -5.43
N ALA A 35 -2.80 -13.46 -4.85
CA ALA A 35 -2.98 -14.89 -4.61
C ALA A 35 -3.07 -15.67 -5.93
N ALA A 36 -3.89 -15.21 -6.87
CA ALA A 36 -4.12 -15.87 -8.16
C ALA A 36 -2.88 -15.90 -9.06
N SER A 37 -1.96 -14.94 -8.89
CA SER A 37 -0.68 -14.90 -9.61
C SER A 37 0.38 -15.83 -9.04
N PHE A 38 0.15 -16.44 -7.87
CA PHE A 38 1.09 -17.37 -7.26
C PHE A 38 0.82 -18.81 -7.72
N GLN A 39 -0.33 -19.37 -7.32
CA GLN A 39 -0.78 -20.73 -7.65
C GLN A 39 -2.31 -20.81 -7.59
N GLU A 40 -2.90 -21.93 -8.02
CA GLU A 40 -4.33 -22.23 -7.92
C GLU A 40 -5.27 -21.16 -8.55
N THR A 41 -4.82 -20.51 -9.64
CA THR A 41 -5.48 -19.35 -10.28
C THR A 41 -6.99 -19.51 -10.47
N THR A 42 -7.45 -20.62 -11.05
CA THR A 42 -8.87 -20.86 -11.31
C THR A 42 -9.70 -20.87 -10.03
N ARG A 43 -9.20 -21.54 -8.99
CA ARG A 43 -9.88 -21.61 -7.69
C ARG A 43 -9.95 -20.24 -7.02
N VAL A 44 -8.83 -19.51 -6.98
CA VAL A 44 -8.75 -18.19 -6.34
C VAL A 44 -9.70 -17.20 -7.02
N LEU A 45 -9.72 -17.16 -8.36
CA LEU A 45 -10.61 -16.26 -9.11
C LEU A 45 -12.09 -16.64 -8.95
N THR A 46 -12.39 -17.94 -8.92
CA THR A 46 -13.77 -18.42 -8.71
C THR A 46 -14.28 -18.03 -7.32
N ASP A 47 -13.49 -18.28 -6.27
CA ASP A 47 -13.85 -17.90 -4.90
C ASP A 47 -14.01 -16.39 -4.73
N ALA A 48 -13.15 -15.59 -5.40
CA ALA A 48 -13.25 -14.14 -5.39
C ALA A 48 -14.51 -13.64 -6.12
N ALA A 49 -14.85 -14.24 -7.27
CA ALA A 49 -16.05 -13.90 -8.04
C ALA A 49 -17.34 -14.24 -7.27
N ILE A 50 -17.43 -15.43 -6.68
CA ILE A 50 -18.59 -15.86 -5.87
C ILE A 50 -18.80 -14.92 -4.68
N LYS A 51 -17.72 -14.49 -4.02
CA LYS A 51 -17.78 -13.60 -2.86
C LYS A 51 -17.89 -12.12 -3.24
N GLY A 52 -17.83 -11.76 -4.52
CA GLY A 52 -17.80 -10.37 -4.99
C GLY A 52 -16.63 -9.57 -4.40
N LYS A 53 -15.47 -10.21 -4.18
CA LYS A 53 -14.31 -9.57 -3.55
C LYS A 53 -13.81 -8.40 -4.40
N ARG A 54 -13.38 -7.33 -3.72
CA ARG A 54 -12.67 -6.20 -4.32
C ARG A 54 -11.24 -6.16 -3.81
N ASP A 55 -10.30 -5.93 -4.71
CA ASP A 55 -8.89 -5.81 -4.37
C ASP A 55 -8.51 -4.34 -4.18
N PRO A 56 -8.07 -3.93 -2.98
CA PRO A 56 -7.72 -2.54 -2.71
C PRO A 56 -6.33 -2.14 -3.25
N LEU A 57 -5.55 -3.08 -3.82
CA LEU A 57 -4.23 -2.82 -4.42
C LEU A 57 -3.23 -2.20 -3.42
N LEU A 58 -3.17 -2.72 -2.20
CA LEU A 58 -2.29 -2.21 -1.15
C LEU A 58 -0.91 -2.88 -1.14
N GLY A 59 -0.78 -4.01 -1.83
CA GLY A 59 0.41 -4.83 -1.87
C GLY A 59 1.34 -4.51 -3.03
N LEU A 60 2.56 -5.07 -2.96
CA LEU A 60 3.57 -4.89 -4.00
C LEU A 60 3.15 -5.58 -5.31
N LYS A 61 2.73 -6.85 -5.24
CA LYS A 61 2.41 -7.66 -6.42
C LYS A 61 1.21 -7.13 -7.19
N GLU A 62 0.12 -6.75 -6.53
CA GLU A 62 -1.03 -6.16 -7.22
C GLU A 62 -0.66 -4.92 -8.01
N ASN A 63 0.14 -4.01 -7.41
CA ASN A 63 0.55 -2.78 -8.08
C ASN A 63 1.46 -3.07 -9.28
N VAL A 64 2.37 -4.04 -9.17
CA VAL A 64 3.20 -4.48 -10.31
C VAL A 64 2.34 -5.04 -11.44
N ILE A 65 1.37 -5.90 -11.15
CA ILE A 65 0.49 -6.53 -12.15
C ILE A 65 -0.33 -5.46 -12.90
N ILE A 66 -0.83 -4.46 -12.18
CA ILE A 66 -1.65 -3.37 -12.77
C ILE A 66 -0.78 -2.28 -13.43
N GLY A 67 0.54 -2.25 -13.18
CA GLY A 67 1.44 -1.24 -13.71
C GLY A 67 1.42 0.09 -12.94
N LYS A 68 1.03 0.08 -11.66
CA LYS A 68 1.12 1.24 -10.75
C LYS A 68 2.44 1.23 -9.98
N LEU A 69 2.84 2.39 -9.47
CA LEU A 69 3.98 2.51 -8.56
C LEU A 69 3.76 1.63 -7.31
N ILE A 70 4.73 0.78 -7.01
CA ILE A 70 4.69 -0.07 -5.82
C ILE A 70 4.72 0.78 -4.54
N PRO A 71 4.03 0.37 -3.46
CA PRO A 71 4.02 1.08 -2.18
C PRO A 71 5.31 0.87 -1.36
N ALA A 72 6.48 0.95 -2.01
CA ALA A 72 7.79 0.82 -1.40
C ALA A 72 8.79 1.77 -2.06
N GLY A 73 9.86 2.11 -1.35
CA GLY A 73 10.88 3.06 -1.81
C GLY A 73 10.29 4.42 -2.20
N THR A 74 10.68 4.92 -3.37
CA THR A 74 10.17 6.18 -3.94
C THR A 74 8.67 6.15 -4.27
N GLY A 75 8.08 4.96 -4.36
CA GLY A 75 6.64 4.78 -4.51
C GLY A 75 5.86 4.95 -3.21
N MET A 76 6.48 5.12 -2.04
CA MET A 76 5.75 5.49 -0.83
C MET A 76 5.22 6.94 -0.93
N SER A 77 4.03 7.20 -0.38
CA SER A 77 3.41 8.53 -0.41
C SER A 77 4.30 9.65 0.12
N ARG A 78 5.15 9.33 1.11
CA ARG A 78 6.13 10.28 1.68
C ARG A 78 7.14 10.81 0.66
N TYR A 79 7.55 9.99 -0.31
CA TYR A 79 8.59 10.36 -1.27
C TYR A 79 8.03 10.77 -2.63
N ARG A 80 6.80 10.37 -2.94
CA ARG A 80 6.16 10.63 -4.25
C ARG A 80 5.85 12.11 -4.50
N ASN A 81 5.54 12.86 -3.45
CA ASN A 81 5.04 14.24 -3.54
C ASN A 81 6.07 15.26 -3.02
N ILE A 82 7.36 14.97 -3.17
CA ILE A 82 8.42 15.91 -2.78
C ILE A 82 8.54 17.00 -3.86
N LYS A 83 8.36 18.25 -3.45
CA LYS A 83 8.69 19.42 -4.29
C LYS A 83 10.15 19.78 -4.05
N ILE A 84 10.91 19.88 -5.13
CA ILE A 84 12.29 20.35 -5.10
C ILE A 84 12.25 21.80 -5.55
N TYR A 85 12.88 22.68 -4.79
CA TYR A 85 13.05 24.09 -5.13
C TYR A 85 14.51 24.33 -5.45
N THR A 86 14.77 25.11 -6.49
CA THR A 86 16.12 25.59 -6.81
C THR A 86 16.45 26.85 -6.00
N TYR A 87 17.74 27.18 -5.88
CA TYR A 87 18.16 28.41 -5.17
C TYR A 87 17.56 29.66 -5.83
N ASP A 88 17.53 29.72 -7.16
CA ASP A 88 16.94 30.84 -7.90
C ASP A 88 15.44 30.98 -7.66
N GLU A 89 14.69 29.89 -7.48
CA GLU A 89 13.25 29.95 -7.17
C GLU A 89 12.97 30.42 -5.73
N LEU A 90 13.93 30.27 -4.81
CA LEU A 90 13.79 30.68 -3.41
C LEU A 90 14.34 32.09 -3.14
N TYR A 91 15.32 32.54 -3.93
CA TYR A 91 16.08 33.76 -3.68
C TYR A 91 16.27 34.65 -4.93
N GLY A 92 15.67 34.31 -6.07
CA GLY A 92 15.88 35.00 -7.36
C GLY A 92 15.56 36.49 -7.35
N ASP A 93 14.57 36.93 -6.56
CA ASP A 93 14.26 38.36 -6.40
C ASP A 93 15.33 39.11 -5.57
N ALA A 94 16.03 38.44 -4.66
CA ALA A 94 17.06 39.07 -3.83
C ALA A 94 18.40 39.23 -4.59
N ALA A 95 18.73 38.29 -5.49
CA ALA A 95 19.98 38.32 -6.24
C ALA A 95 20.03 39.46 -7.27
N THR A 96 18.90 39.87 -7.86
CA THR A 96 18.87 40.98 -8.84
C THR A 96 19.08 42.35 -8.17
N THR A 97 18.74 42.50 -6.89
CA THR A 97 18.92 43.78 -6.16
C THR A 97 20.36 44.09 -5.76
N LEU A 98 21.26 43.09 -5.74
CA LEU A 98 22.66 43.25 -5.36
C LEU A 98 23.61 43.48 -6.54
N ALA A 99 23.14 43.31 -7.78
CA ALA A 99 23.94 43.49 -9.00
C ALA A 99 23.77 44.89 -9.64
N GLY A 100 23.12 45.83 -8.94
CA GLY A 100 22.78 47.17 -9.46
C GLY A 100 23.52 48.35 -8.82
N ASP A 101 24.42 48.11 -7.87
CA ASP A 101 25.28 49.14 -7.28
C ASP A 101 26.74 48.88 -7.69
N ASP A 102 27.10 49.28 -8.92
CA ASP A 102 28.46 49.61 -9.38
C ASP A 102 28.38 50.48 -10.66
#